data_AF-A0A2N1R1A3-F1
#
_entry.id   AF-A0A2N1R1A3-F1
#
_cell.length_a   1.000
_cell.length_b   1.000
_cell.length_c   1.000
_cell.angle_alpha   90.00
_cell.angle_beta   90.00
_cell.angle_gamma   90.00
#
_symmetry.space_group_name_H-M   'P 1'
#
loop_
_entity.id
_entity.type
_entity.pdbx_description
1 polymer ?
#
loop_
_entity_poly.entity_id
_entity_poly.type
_entity_poly.pdbx_seq_one_letter_code
_entity_poly.pdbx_strand_id
1 'polypeptide(L)'
;MDTIIFAFSFLLCDYGIMQGFTIAEMVEMLGLPHKTIMGRIRRASIEPTYRAGRIGLYSQEDFERIKVSNRPGRPAKKPQG
;
A
#
# COMPACT_ATOMS: atom_id res chain seq x y z
N MET A 1 -0.35 -12.23 37.69
CA MET A 1 0.81 -11.63 37.02
C MET A 1 0.44 -11.49 35.55
N ASP A 2 -0.60 -10.71 35.21
CA ASP A 2 -1.31 -10.91 33.92
C ASP A 2 -1.89 -9.62 33.33
N THR A 3 -1.21 -8.48 33.51
CA THR A 3 -1.68 -7.20 32.93
C THR A 3 -0.57 -6.43 32.22
N ILE A 4 0.70 -6.82 32.42
CA ILE A 4 1.86 -6.15 31.83
C ILE A 4 2.09 -6.59 30.37
N ILE A 5 1.65 -7.79 29.99
CA ILE A 5 1.88 -8.34 28.65
C ILE A 5 1.01 -7.65 27.57
N PHE A 6 -0.21 -7.23 27.92
CA PHE A 6 -1.07 -6.51 26.96
C PHE A 6 -0.63 -5.07 26.72
N ALA A 7 -0.01 -4.41 27.71
CA ALA A 7 0.55 -3.07 27.54
C ALA A 7 1.81 -3.08 26.66
N PHE A 8 2.58 -4.17 26.65
CA PHE A 8 3.77 -4.31 25.79
C PHE A 8 3.44 -4.51 24.30
N SER A 9 2.26 -5.03 23.99
CA SER A 9 1.79 -5.17 22.61
C SER A 9 1.33 -3.84 22.01
N PHE A 10 0.82 -2.92 22.84
CA PHE A 10 0.44 -1.58 22.42
C PHE A 10 1.66 -0.63 22.34
N LEU A 11 2.69 -0.83 23.18
CA LEU A 11 3.87 0.05 23.21
C LEU A 11 4.81 -0.12 22.00
N LEU A 12 4.72 -1.24 21.27
CA LEU A 12 5.45 -1.43 20.02
C LEU A 12 4.76 -0.78 18.81
N CYS A 13 3.51 -0.34 18.94
CA CYS A 13 2.85 0.47 17.90
C CYS A 13 3.40 1.90 17.84
N ASP A 14 4.08 2.37 18.90
CA ASP A 14 4.63 3.74 19.00
C ASP A 14 6.12 3.84 18.61
N TYR A 15 6.78 2.72 18.29
CA TYR A 15 8.22 2.72 18.03
C TYR A 15 8.57 3.08 16.57
N GLY A 16 8.21 4.30 16.14
CA GLY A 16 8.97 5.12 15.19
C GLY A 16 9.59 4.45 13.96
N ILE A 17 8.99 3.40 13.40
CA ILE A 17 9.48 2.76 12.18
C ILE A 17 9.24 3.76 11.06
N MET A 18 10.24 3.99 10.20
CA MET A 18 10.03 4.63 8.90
C MET A 18 8.92 3.86 8.18
N GLN A 19 7.66 4.31 8.30
CA GLN A 19 6.45 3.60 7.88
C GLN A 19 6.34 3.65 6.35
N GLY A 20 7.17 2.84 5.71
CA GLY A 20 7.11 2.57 4.29
C GLY A 20 6.33 1.30 4.04
N PHE A 21 5.34 1.36 3.16
CA PHE A 21 4.60 0.20 2.71
C PHE A 21 5.29 -0.43 1.51
N THR A 22 5.43 -1.74 1.54
CA THR A 22 5.78 -2.54 0.38
C THR A 22 4.56 -2.72 -0.52
N ILE A 23 4.80 -3.04 -1.80
CA ILE A 23 3.71 -3.34 -2.74
C ILE A 23 2.87 -4.54 -2.26
N ALA A 24 3.50 -5.52 -1.58
CA ALA A 24 2.79 -6.67 -1.03
C ALA A 24 1.80 -6.25 0.07
N GLU A 25 2.23 -5.43 1.02
CA GLU A 25 1.34 -4.90 2.06
C GLU A 25 0.22 -4.04 1.47
N MET A 26 0.52 -3.25 0.43
CA MET A 26 -0.50 -2.48 -0.29
C MET A 26 -1.55 -3.38 -0.98
N VAL A 27 -1.12 -4.52 -1.52
CA VAL A 27 -2.00 -5.52 -2.14
C VAL A 27 -2.94 -6.10 -1.09
N GLU A 28 -2.43 -6.45 0.09
CA GLU A 28 -3.22 -6.99 1.19
C GLU A 28 -4.21 -5.96 1.74
N MET A 29 -3.74 -4.74 2.04
CA MET A 29 -4.58 -3.68 2.62
C MET A 29 -5.68 -3.18 1.67
N LEU A 30 -5.39 -3.10 0.36
CA LEU A 30 -6.35 -2.61 -0.63
C LEU A 30 -7.18 -3.75 -1.25
N GLY A 31 -6.81 -5.01 -1.03
CA GLY A 31 -7.43 -6.17 -1.66
C GLY A 31 -7.34 -6.14 -3.20
N LEU A 32 -6.33 -5.46 -3.75
CA LEU A 32 -6.18 -5.26 -5.19
C LEU A 32 -5.04 -6.12 -5.75
N PRO A 33 -5.17 -6.67 -6.97
CA PRO A 33 -4.09 -7.41 -7.60
C PRO A 33 -2.81 -6.59 -7.71
N HIS A 34 -1.66 -7.23 -7.54
CA HIS A 34 -0.34 -6.59 -7.67
C HIS A 34 -0.17 -5.78 -8.96
N LYS A 35 -0.66 -6.32 -10.09
CA LYS A 35 -0.65 -5.64 -11.40
C LYS A 35 -1.42 -4.31 -11.38
N THR A 36 -2.54 -4.27 -10.65
CA THR A 36 -3.38 -3.09 -10.48
C THR A 36 -2.66 -2.05 -9.63
N ILE A 37 -2.06 -2.45 -8.52
CA ILE A 37 -1.25 -1.56 -7.65
C ILE A 37 -0.09 -0.97 -8.45
N MET A 38 0.70 -1.80 -9.14
CA MET A 38 1.80 -1.34 -10.01
C MET A 38 1.32 -0.35 -11.08
N GLY A 39 0.17 -0.62 -11.70
CA GLY A 39 -0.44 0.28 -12.67
C GLY A 39 -0.93 1.60 -12.07
N ARG A 40 -1.30 1.63 -10.78
CA ARG A 40 -1.66 2.86 -10.06
C ARG A 40 -0.41 3.66 -9.71
N ILE A 41 0.62 3.02 -9.17
CA ILE A 41 1.93 3.64 -8.87
C ILE A 41 2.51 4.29 -10.12
N ARG A 42 2.55 3.56 -11.25
CA ARG A 42 3.06 4.08 -12.53
C ARG A 42 2.26 5.27 -13.06
N ARG A 43 0.92 5.26 -12.93
CA ARG A 43 0.06 6.37 -13.38
C ARG A 43 0.15 7.60 -12.49
N ALA A 44 0.41 7.39 -11.20
CA ALA A 44 0.64 8.47 -10.24
C ALA A 44 2.09 8.99 -10.29
N SER A 45 2.95 8.41 -11.13
CA SER A 45 4.40 8.71 -11.20
C SER A 45 5.08 8.67 -9.83
N ILE A 46 4.67 7.71 -8.99
CA ILE A 46 5.20 7.53 -7.64
C ILE A 46 6.46 6.66 -7.71
N GLU A 47 7.54 7.16 -7.13
CA GLU A 47 8.77 6.40 -6.92
C GLU A 47 8.87 5.93 -5.46
N PRO A 48 9.49 4.75 -5.20
CA PRO A 48 9.68 4.30 -3.83
C PRO A 48 10.62 5.25 -3.08
N THR A 49 10.21 5.66 -1.88
CA THR A 49 10.98 6.49 -0.96
C THR A 49 12.29 5.83 -0.55
N TYR A 50 12.31 4.49 -0.47
CA TYR A 50 13.52 3.72 -0.19
C TYR A 50 13.54 2.43 -1.02
N ARG A 51 14.71 2.02 -1.49
CA ARG A 51 14.92 0.74 -2.16
C ARG A 51 15.92 -0.11 -1.40
N ALA A 52 15.48 -1.28 -0.95
CA ALA A 52 16.32 -2.38 -0.51
C ALA A 52 16.37 -3.43 -1.63
N GLY A 53 17.31 -3.27 -2.56
CA GLY A 53 17.45 -4.17 -3.71
C GLY A 53 16.22 -4.16 -4.62
N ARG A 54 15.44 -5.25 -4.62
CA ARG A 54 14.21 -5.40 -5.43
C ARG A 54 12.94 -4.92 -4.72
N ILE A 55 13.02 -4.63 -3.42
CA ILE A 55 11.87 -4.21 -2.63
C ILE A 55 11.91 -2.68 -2.52
N GLY A 56 10.84 -2.04 -2.99
CA GLY A 56 10.60 -0.62 -2.81
C GLY A 56 9.66 -0.40 -1.62
N LEU A 57 10.01 0.53 -0.75
CA LEU A 57 9.17 1.06 0.31
C LEU A 57 8.59 2.40 -0.16
N TYR A 58 7.30 2.58 0.06
CA TYR A 58 6.53 3.75 -0.35
C TYR A 58 5.93 4.43 0.89
N SER A 59 5.88 5.75 0.89
CA SER A 59 5.37 6.49 2.05
C SER A 59 3.85 6.27 2.26
N GLN A 60 3.36 6.62 3.46
CA GLN A 60 1.92 6.71 3.72
C GLN A 60 1.20 7.66 2.76
N GLU A 61 1.85 8.76 2.35
CA GLU A 61 1.27 9.71 1.39
C GLU A 61 1.07 9.04 0.03
N ASP A 62 2.08 8.30 -0.45
CA ASP A 62 2.00 7.53 -1.69
C ASP A 62 0.86 6.51 -1.64
N PHE A 63 0.71 5.83 -0.49
CA PHE A 63 -0.38 4.89 -0.24
C PHE A 63 -1.76 5.53 -0.37
N GLU A 64 -1.98 6.70 0.24
CA GLU A 64 -3.26 7.42 0.11
C GLU A 64 -3.52 7.84 -1.34
N ARG A 65 -2.49 8.26 -2.10
CA ARG A 65 -2.64 8.62 -3.53
C ARG A 65 -3.09 7.44 -4.40
N ILE A 66 -2.56 6.24 -4.17
CA ILE A 66 -2.97 5.04 -4.92
C ILE A 66 -4.34 4.50 -4.46
N LYS A 67 -4.71 4.69 -3.20
CA LYS A 67 -6.02 4.33 -2.64
C LYS A 67 -7.17 5.11 -3.30
N VAL A 68 -7.00 6.43 -3.47
CA VAL A 68 -7.99 7.35 -4.07
C VAL A 68 -8.23 7.09 -5.57
N SER A 69 -7.30 6.41 -6.26
CA SER A 69 -7.41 6.16 -7.70
C SER A 69 -8.52 5.18 -8.15
N ASN A 70 -9.48 4.89 -7.28
CA ASN A 70 -10.72 4.17 -7.60
C ASN A 70 -11.63 5.04 -8.50
N ARG A 71 -11.17 5.39 -9.70
CA ARG A 71 -12.09 5.83 -10.74
C ARG A 71 -13.02 4.65 -11.03
N PRO A 72 -14.36 4.87 -11.05
CA PRO A 72 -15.31 3.83 -11.41
C PRO A 72 -14.84 3.18 -12.70
N GLY A 73 -14.77 1.85 -12.70
CA GLY A 73 -14.25 1.07 -13.81
C GLY A 73 -14.84 1.60 -15.11
N ARG A 74 -13.96 1.99 -16.04
CA ARG A 74 -14.38 2.30 -17.41
C ARG A 74 -15.22 1.10 -17.86
N PRO A 75 -16.50 1.27 -18.22
CA PRO A 75 -17.32 0.15 -18.61
C PRO A 75 -16.59 -0.59 -19.73
N ALA A 76 -16.43 -1.90 -19.56
CA ALA A 76 -15.82 -2.75 -20.58
C ALA A 76 -16.53 -2.45 -21.90
N LYS A 77 -15.78 -1.98 -22.90
CA LYS A 77 -16.32 -1.72 -24.23
C LYS A 77 -16.82 -3.07 -24.74
N LYS A 78 -18.15 -3.27 -24.75
CA LYS A 78 -18.74 -4.48 -25.31
C LYS A 78 -18.19 -4.64 -26.74
N PRO A 79 -17.79 -5.84 -27.17
CA PRO A 79 -17.43 -6.06 -28.55
C PRO A 79 -18.62 -5.65 -29.43
N GLN A 80 -18.40 -4.72 -30.34
CA GLN A 80 -19.28 -4.46 -31.47
C GLN A 80 -18.89 -5.49 -32.53
N GLY A 81 -19.77 -6.46 -32.77
CA GLY A 81 -19.57 -7.51 -33.77
C GLY A 81 -20.22 -8.79 -33.32
#